data_AF-A0A1G5YHM1-F1
#
_entry.id   AF-A0A1G5YHM1-F1
#
_cell.length_a   1.000
_cell.length_b   1.000
_cell.length_c   1.000
_cell.angle_alpha   90.00
_cell.angle_beta   90.00
_cell.angle_gamma   90.00
#
_symmetry.space_group_name_H-M   'P 1'
#
loop_
_entity.id
_entity.type
_entity.pdbx_description
1 polymer ?
#
loop_
_entity_poly.entity_id
_entity_poly.type
_entity_poly.pdbx_seq_one_letter_code
_entity_poly.pdbx_strand_id
1 'polypeptide(L)'
;MAPRGTLVVIDYLQLLDQKRENPDLMAQVRTLKAFARDRGLILVFISQIDRSYNPATKPCPDIGDVRLPNPLDLSLFNKTCFLNKGEIRFQAAR
;
A
#
# COMPACT_ATOMS: atom_id res chain seq x y z
N MET A 1 -15.40 19.66 -4.14
CA MET A 1 -14.75 18.68 -3.24
C MET A 1 -15.25 17.29 -3.58
N ALA A 2 -14.43 16.26 -3.43
CA ALA A 2 -14.86 14.88 -3.69
C ALA A 2 -15.89 14.41 -2.64
N PRO A 3 -16.95 13.68 -3.04
CA PRO A 3 -17.90 13.08 -2.11
C PRO A 3 -17.26 12.08 -1.12
N ARG A 4 -17.93 11.84 0.01
CA ARG A 4 -17.57 10.71 0.88
C ARG A 4 -17.74 9.39 0.11
N GLY A 5 -16.83 8.46 0.33
CA GLY A 5 -16.77 7.19 -0.41
C GLY A 5 -16.04 7.28 -1.75
N THR A 6 -15.51 8.46 -2.13
CA THR A 6 -14.66 8.55 -3.32
C THR A 6 -13.41 7.66 -3.15
N LEU A 7 -13.15 6.87 -4.19
CA LEU A 7 -11.97 6.03 -4.32
C LEU A 7 -10.83 6.83 -4.98
N VAL A 8 -9.66 6.79 -4.37
CA VAL A 8 -8.41 7.37 -4.87
C VAL A 8 -7.40 6.25 -4.98
N VAL A 9 -6.84 6.06 -6.18
CA VAL A 9 -5.84 5.03 -6.45
C VAL A 9 -4.48 5.69 -6.69
N ILE A 10 -3.46 5.21 -5.98
CA ILE A 10 -2.07 5.63 -6.12
C ILE A 10 -1.29 4.46 -6.72
N ASP A 11 -0.81 4.64 -7.95
CA ASP A 11 0.00 3.67 -8.69
C ASP A 11 1.38 4.27 -9.00
N TYR A 12 2.45 3.93 -8.28
CA TYR A 12 2.60 2.95 -7.19
C TYR A 12 3.11 3.58 -5.89
N LEU A 13 2.94 2.89 -4.76
CA LEU A 13 3.37 3.33 -3.41
C LEU A 13 4.82 3.84 -3.40
N GLN A 14 5.71 3.13 -4.07
CA GLN A 14 7.14 3.46 -4.18
C GLN A 14 7.41 4.76 -4.97
N LEU A 15 6.44 5.33 -5.71
CA LEU A 15 6.58 6.65 -6.34
C LEU A 15 6.63 7.79 -5.30
N LEU A 16 5.99 7.60 -4.14
CA LEU A 16 5.98 8.61 -3.07
C LEU A 16 7.39 8.89 -2.53
N ASP A 17 8.29 7.93 -2.68
CA ASP A 17 9.65 7.97 -2.17
C ASP A 17 10.69 8.48 -3.20
N GLN A 18 10.27 8.77 -4.44
CA GLN A 18 11.21 9.14 -5.51
C GLN A 18 11.85 10.53 -5.33
N LYS A 19 11.13 11.48 -4.74
CA LYS A 19 11.62 12.85 -4.55
C LYS A 19 12.18 13.02 -3.15
N ARG A 20 13.50 13.13 -3.04
CA ARG A 20 14.21 13.27 -1.75
C ARG A 20 13.87 14.56 -0.98
N GLU A 21 13.28 15.54 -1.64
CA GLU A 21 12.79 16.78 -1.02
C GLU A 21 11.44 16.58 -0.30
N ASN A 22 10.71 15.51 -0.62
CA ASN A 22 9.46 15.20 0.06
C ASN A 22 9.73 14.72 1.49
N PRO A 23 8.74 14.83 2.40
CA PRO A 23 8.79 14.14 3.68
C PRO A 23 9.01 12.64 3.50
N ASP A 24 9.51 11.95 4.53
CA ASP A 24 9.70 10.51 4.47
C ASP A 24 8.40 9.76 4.15
N LEU A 25 8.53 8.56 3.57
CA LEU A 25 7.40 7.74 3.14
C LEU A 25 6.39 7.48 4.27
N MET A 26 6.87 7.32 5.52
CA MET A 26 6.01 7.06 6.67
C MET A 26 5.15 8.30 6.99
N ALA A 27 5.74 9.50 7.01
CA ALA A 27 5.06 10.77 7.24
C ALA A 27 4.02 11.06 6.15
N GLN A 28 4.36 10.78 4.89
CA GLN A 28 3.42 10.90 3.78
C GLN A 28 2.21 9.96 3.96
N VAL A 29 2.44 8.68 4.24
CA VAL A 29 1.36 7.69 4.43
C VAL A 29 0.50 8.02 5.65
N ARG A 30 1.10 8.49 6.76
CA ARG A 30 0.34 8.95 7.95
C ARG A 30 -0.57 10.13 7.60
N THR A 31 -0.06 11.10 6.84
CA THR A 31 -0.81 12.28 6.41
C THR A 31 -1.97 11.88 5.50
N LEU A 32 -1.74 11.00 4.53
CA LEU A 32 -2.76 10.47 3.64
C LEU A 32 -3.84 9.68 4.41
N LYS A 33 -3.45 8.86 5.39
CA LYS A 33 -4.40 8.12 6.25
C LYS A 33 -5.30 9.06 7.04
N ALA A 34 -4.73 10.09 7.67
CA ALA A 34 -5.50 11.10 8.41
C ALA A 34 -6.45 11.83 7.46
N PHE A 35 -5.96 12.27 6.29
CA PHE A 35 -6.78 12.95 5.29
C PHE A 35 -7.95 12.10 4.81
N ALA A 36 -7.73 10.81 4.49
CA ALA A 36 -8.81 9.92 4.08
C ALA A 36 -9.84 9.70 5.17
N ARG A 37 -9.41 9.53 6.43
CA ARG A 37 -10.33 9.41 7.57
C ARG A 37 -11.20 10.66 7.70
N ASP A 38 -10.57 11.83 7.69
CA ASP A 38 -11.26 13.10 7.94
C ASP A 38 -12.22 13.46 6.79
N ARG A 39 -11.88 13.09 5.55
CA ARG A 39 -12.72 13.31 4.36
C ARG A 39 -13.68 12.15 4.04
N GLY A 40 -13.52 10.99 4.67
CA GLY A 40 -14.26 9.77 4.32
C GLY A 40 -13.90 9.23 2.93
N LEU A 41 -12.63 9.32 2.53
CA LEU A 41 -12.12 8.80 1.25
C LEU A 41 -11.61 7.37 1.42
N ILE A 42 -11.60 6.62 0.32
CA ILE A 42 -10.97 5.31 0.23
C ILE A 42 -9.66 5.48 -0.56
N LEU A 43 -8.52 5.31 0.11
CA LEU A 43 -7.21 5.31 -0.56
C LEU A 43 -6.76 3.88 -0.82
N VAL A 44 -6.40 3.59 -2.06
CA VAL A 44 -5.81 2.32 -2.48
C VAL A 44 -4.43 2.59 -3.04
N PHE A 45 -3.43 1.87 -2.53
CA PHE A 45 -2.05 1.97 -2.97
C PHE A 45 -1.70 0.67 -3.69
N ILE A 46 -1.27 0.78 -4.95
CA ILE A 46 -0.69 -0.34 -5.69
C ILE A 46 0.78 -0.43 -5.29
N SER A 47 1.24 -1.62 -4.94
CA SER A 47 2.62 -1.83 -4.53
C SER A 47 3.21 -3.04 -5.24
N GLN A 48 4.48 -2.95 -5.60
CA GLN A 48 5.23 -4.07 -6.13
C GLN A 48 5.61 -5.07 -5.03
N ILE A 49 5.78 -6.32 -5.44
CA ILE A 49 6.33 -7.40 -4.60
C ILE A 49 7.85 -7.43 -4.75
N ASP A 50 8.55 -7.74 -3.67
CA ASP A 50 10.00 -7.84 -3.66
C ASP A 50 10.49 -8.97 -4.56
N ARG A 51 11.63 -8.76 -5.24
CA ARG A 51 12.21 -9.73 -6.17
C ARG A 51 12.65 -11.04 -5.50
N SER A 52 12.82 -11.05 -4.18
CA SER A 52 13.15 -12.23 -3.39
C SER A 52 11.96 -13.18 -3.21
N TYR A 53 10.73 -12.72 -3.48
CA TYR A 53 9.54 -13.57 -3.46
C TYR A 53 9.66 -14.70 -4.50
N ASN A 54 9.52 -15.94 -4.03
CA ASN A 54 9.53 -17.12 -4.87
C ASN A 54 8.13 -17.74 -4.99
N PRO A 55 7.45 -17.61 -6.14
CA PRO A 55 6.12 -18.17 -6.34
C PRO A 55 6.09 -19.71 -6.33
N ALA A 56 7.24 -20.39 -6.46
CA ALA A 56 7.31 -21.84 -6.39
C ALA A 56 7.20 -22.37 -4.95
N THR A 57 7.65 -21.60 -3.95
CA THR A 57 7.60 -21.97 -2.53
C THR A 57 6.41 -21.34 -1.80
N LYS A 58 5.94 -20.20 -2.30
CA LYS A 58 4.82 -19.45 -1.73
C LYS A 58 3.85 -19.10 -2.86
N PRO A 59 2.68 -19.78 -2.96
CA PRO A 59 1.80 -19.63 -4.11
C PRO A 59 1.12 -18.26 -4.26
N CYS A 60 1.10 -17.41 -3.23
CA CYS A 60 0.55 -16.06 -3.29
C CYS A 60 1.29 -15.17 -2.28
N PRO A 61 1.64 -13.92 -2.62
CA PRO A 61 2.37 -13.07 -1.71
C PRO A 61 1.52 -12.66 -0.50
N ASP A 62 2.19 -12.15 0.52
CA ASP A 62 1.57 -11.48 1.66
C ASP A 62 2.28 -10.16 2.00
N ILE A 63 1.89 -9.55 3.12
CA ILE A 63 2.37 -8.25 3.55
C ILE A 63 3.89 -8.19 3.75
N GLY A 64 4.53 -9.32 4.06
CA GLY A 64 5.98 -9.40 4.21
C GLY A 64 6.73 -9.35 2.89
N ASP A 65 6.07 -9.64 1.77
CA ASP A 65 6.69 -9.63 0.44
C ASP A 65 6.57 -8.27 -0.25
N VAL A 66 5.97 -7.26 0.39
CA VAL A 66 5.81 -5.93 -0.20
C VAL A 66 7.19 -5.27 -0.38
N ARG A 67 7.49 -4.79 -1.59
CA ARG A 67 8.73 -4.09 -1.88
C ARG A 67 8.73 -2.70 -1.25
N LEU A 68 9.64 -2.47 -0.32
CA LEU A 68 9.80 -1.19 0.36
C LEU A 68 11.16 -0.57 0.04
N PRO A 69 11.23 0.58 -0.68
CA PRO A 69 12.49 1.28 -0.93
C PRO A 69 13.04 1.94 0.35
N ASN A 70 12.13 2.32 1.26
CA ASN A 70 12.41 2.90 2.57
C ASN A 70 11.52 2.27 3.63
N PRO A 71 11.92 2.30 4.92
CA PRO A 71 11.11 1.75 6.01
C PRO A 71 9.70 2.34 6.02
N LEU A 72 8.68 1.47 6.01
CA LEU A 72 7.28 1.83 6.11
C LEU A 72 6.58 0.85 7.04
N ASP A 73 5.87 1.39 8.02
CA ASP A 73 4.98 0.62 8.87
C ASP A 73 3.72 0.23 8.10
N LEU A 74 3.64 -1.04 7.69
CA LEU A 74 2.52 -1.55 6.91
C LEU A 74 1.23 -1.71 7.74
N SER A 75 1.28 -1.60 9.07
CA SER A 75 0.07 -1.52 9.92
C SER A 75 -0.69 -0.20 9.73
N LEU A 76 -0.09 0.77 9.03
CA LEU A 76 -0.78 1.99 8.61
C LEU A 76 -1.90 1.71 7.61
N PHE A 77 -1.85 0.60 6.87
CA PHE A 77 -2.94 0.19 6.00
C PHE A 77 -4.02 -0.54 6.79
N ASN A 78 -5.27 -0.48 6.34
CA ASN A 78 -6.40 -1.14 7.02
C ASN A 78 -6.71 -2.51 6.41
N LYS A 79 -6.42 -2.67 5.12
CA LYS A 79 -6.70 -3.87 4.32
C LYS A 79 -5.57 -4.06 3.33
N THR A 80 -5.25 -5.31 3.05
CA THR A 80 -4.32 -5.71 2.00
C THR A 80 -4.99 -6.70 1.05
N CYS A 81 -4.60 -6.63 -0.21
CA CYS A 81 -5.08 -7.54 -1.26
C CYS A 81 -3.87 -7.97 -2.08
N PHE A 82 -3.63 -9.28 -2.13
CA PHE A 82 -2.53 -9.88 -2.87
C PHE A 82 -3.07 -10.71 -4.03
N LEU A 83 -2.41 -10.61 -5.18
CA LEU A 83 -2.81 -11.28 -6.41
C LEU A 83 -1.64 -12.13 -6.93
N ASN A 84 -1.91 -13.39 -7.28
CA ASN A 84 -0.96 -14.20 -8.05
C ASN A 84 -1.69 -15.20 -8.94
N LYS A 85 -1.42 -15.19 -10.27
CA LYS A 85 -1.99 -16.13 -11.25
C LYS A 85 -3.51 -16.39 -11.12
N GLY A 86 -4.28 -15.34 -10.83
CA GLY A 86 -5.74 -15.43 -10.66
C GLY A 86 -6.21 -15.77 -9.24
N GLU A 87 -5.30 -16.11 -8.33
CA GLU A 87 -5.60 -16.19 -6.89
C GLU A 87 -5.61 -14.78 -6.29
N ILE A 88 -6.62 -14.49 -5.47
CA ILE A 88 -6.77 -13.22 -4.75
C ILE A 88 -6.87 -13.52 -3.25
N ARG A 89 -6.02 -12.89 -2.45
CA ARG A 89 -6.04 -13.00 -0.98
C ARG A 89 -6.30 -11.63 -0.35
N PHE A 90 -7.46 -11.50 0.28
CA PHE A 90 -7.79 -10.34 1.10
C PHE A 90 -7.44 -10.60 2.56
N GLN A 91 -6.74 -9.66 3.17
CA GLN A 91 -6.36 -9.72 4.58
C GLN A 91 -6.66 -8.38 5.25
N ALA A 92 -7.01 -8.42 6.54
CA ALA A 92 -6.93 -7.23 7.36
C ALA A 92 -5.44 -6.97 7.63
N ALA A 93 -4.98 -5.74 7.39
CA ALA A 93 -3.68 -5.32 7.89
C ALA A 93 -3.83 -5.19 9.41
N ARG A 94 -3.09 -6.00 10.15
CA ARG A 94 -3.03 -5.96 11.61
C ARG A 94 -1.88 -5.05 12.05
#